data_AF-A0A2V6P9T9-F1
#
_entry.id   AF-A0A2V6P9T9-F1
#
_cell.length_a   1.000
_cell.length_b   1.000
_cell.length_c   1.000
_cell.angle_alpha   90.00
_cell.angle_beta   90.00
_cell.angle_gamma   90.00
#
_symmetry.space_group_name_H-M   'P 1'
#
loop_
_entity.id
_entity.type
_entity.pdbx_description
1 polymer ?
#
loop_
_entity_poly.entity_id
_entity_poly.type
_entity_poly.pdbx_seq_one_letter_code
_entity_poly.pdbx_strand_id
1 'polypeptide(L)'
;MRILRPGAVLLAFFAHGRPDEQGYTRYVIAGDEHLQYEPYPGAARRGPGLENREILVLFNDLRIVESVMLPSGIREMLFEKPLRVSEGGPPDARAERSTA
;
A
#
# COMPACT_ATOMS: atom_id res chain seq x y z
N MET A 1 5.51 -7.81 -6.86
CA MET A 1 4.02 -7.86 -6.77
C MET A 1 3.36 -8.73 -7.85
N ARG A 2 2.77 -9.90 -7.47
CA ARG A 2 2.26 -10.91 -8.41
C ARG A 2 0.77 -10.76 -8.81
N ILE A 3 -0.03 -10.05 -8.01
CA ILE A 3 -1.49 -9.92 -8.20
C ILE A 3 -1.85 -8.89 -9.30
N LEU A 4 -1.07 -7.82 -9.44
CA LEU A 4 -1.32 -6.78 -10.44
C LEU A 4 -0.83 -7.23 -11.82
N ARG A 5 -1.62 -7.02 -12.87
CA ARG A 5 -1.16 -7.11 -14.27
C ARG A 5 -0.26 -5.91 -14.61
N PRO A 6 0.67 -6.01 -15.58
CA PRO A 6 1.43 -4.85 -16.05
C PRO A 6 0.50 -3.71 -16.50
N GLY A 7 0.86 -2.46 -16.19
CA GLY A 7 0.05 -1.26 -16.43
C GLY A 7 -1.15 -1.08 -15.47
N ALA A 8 -1.35 -1.99 -14.52
CA ALA A 8 -2.38 -1.80 -13.49
C ALA A 8 -1.91 -0.85 -12.39
N VAL A 9 -2.87 -0.19 -11.76
CA VAL A 9 -2.65 0.71 -10.63
C VAL A 9 -3.10 0.10 -9.31
N LEU A 10 -2.45 0.52 -8.22
CA LEU A 10 -2.80 0.19 -6.85
C LEU A 10 -2.93 1.49 -6.06
N LEU A 11 -4.11 1.72 -5.51
CA LEU A 11 -4.35 2.76 -4.52
C LEU A 11 -4.21 2.14 -3.12
N ALA A 12 -3.41 2.75 -2.25
CA ALA A 12 -3.19 2.29 -0.89
C ALA A 12 -3.15 3.45 0.11
N PHE A 13 -3.58 3.15 1.34
CA PHE A 13 -3.62 4.09 2.45
C PHE A 13 -2.78 3.57 3.63
N PHE A 14 -1.92 4.41 4.17
CA PHE A 14 -1.04 4.06 5.29
C PHE A 14 -1.18 5.10 6.40
N ALA A 15 -1.57 4.68 7.60
CA ALA A 15 -1.59 5.56 8.75
C ALA A 15 -0.15 5.87 9.19
N HIS A 16 0.15 7.15 9.40
CA HIS A 16 1.42 7.60 9.96
C HIS A 16 1.28 7.81 11.48
N GLY A 17 2.29 7.38 12.23
CA GLY A 17 2.33 7.52 13.68
C GLY A 17 1.63 6.40 14.46
N ARG A 18 1.83 6.42 15.78
CA ARG A 18 1.15 5.50 16.70
C ARG A 18 -0.27 6.05 16.89
N PRO A 19 -1.31 5.28 16.55
CA PRO A 19 -2.67 5.68 16.87
C PRO A 19 -2.76 5.88 18.38
N ASP A 20 -3.29 7.03 18.80
CA ASP A 20 -3.35 7.42 20.20
C ASP A 20 -3.95 6.28 21.03
N GLU A 21 -3.36 6.00 22.20
CA GLU A 21 -3.71 4.84 23.06
C GLU A 21 -5.09 4.95 23.69
N GLN A 22 -5.90 5.90 23.23
CA GLN A 22 -7.28 6.06 23.61
C GLN A 22 -8.04 4.81 23.15
N GLY A 23 -8.33 3.95 24.12
CA GLY A 23 -9.07 2.71 23.94
C GLY A 23 -10.37 2.93 23.16
N TYR A 24 -10.93 1.84 22.66
CA TYR A 24 -12.19 1.94 21.94
C TYR A 24 -13.31 2.19 22.96
N THR A 25 -14.28 3.04 22.64
CA THR A 25 -15.50 3.14 23.44
C THR A 25 -16.49 2.09 22.93
N ARG A 26 -16.85 1.14 23.80
CA ARG A 26 -17.98 0.26 23.54
C ARG A 26 -19.26 0.98 23.96
N TYR A 27 -20.18 1.14 23.02
CA TYR A 27 -21.51 1.66 23.28
C TYR A 27 -22.44 0.48 23.55
N VAL A 28 -22.98 0.39 24.76
CA VAL A 28 -23.91 -0.66 25.17
C VAL A 28 -25.30 -0.05 25.29
N ILE A 29 -26.24 -0.52 24.48
CA ILE A 29 -27.65 -0.12 24.60
C ILE A 29 -28.19 -0.83 25.84
N ALA A 30 -28.38 -0.08 26.93
CA ALA A 30 -28.88 -0.58 28.20
C ALA A 30 -30.41 -0.54 28.30
N GLY A 31 -31.07 0.16 27.38
CA GLY A 31 -32.52 0.25 27.24
C GLY A 31 -32.91 1.24 26.15
N ASP A 32 -34.21 1.42 25.95
CA ASP A 32 -34.76 2.22 24.84
C ASP A 32 -34.32 3.69 24.84
N GLU A 33 -33.95 4.23 26.01
CA GLU A 33 -33.47 5.61 26.19
C GLU A 33 -32.08 5.71 26.86
N HIS A 34 -31.40 4.58 27.07
CA HIS A 34 -30.14 4.55 27.85
C HIS A 34 -29.00 3.89 27.09
N LEU A 35 -27.93 4.67 26.87
CA LEU A 35 -26.66 4.21 26.31
C LEU A 35 -25.57 4.27 27.38
N GLN A 36 -24.86 3.17 27.59
CA GLN A 36 -23.70 3.10 28.47
C GLN A 36 -22.41 3.13 27.64
N TYR A 37 -21.39 3.75 28.21
CA TYR A 37 -20.08 3.92 27.58
C TYR A 37 -19.04 3.18 28.41
N GLU A 38 -18.48 2.12 27.86
CA GLU A 38 -17.44 1.33 28.51
C GLU A 38 -16.11 1.48 27.76
N PRO A 39 -15.00 1.82 28.44
CA PRO A 39 -13.67 1.70 27.85
C PRO A 39 -13.40 0.24 27.49
N TYR A 40 -13.03 -0.01 26.24
CA TYR A 40 -12.80 -1.35 25.70
C TYR A 40 -11.37 -1.47 25.17
N PRO A 41 -10.57 -2.44 25.68
CA PRO A 41 -9.25 -2.70 25.13
C PRO A 41 -9.40 -3.21 23.71
N GLY A 42 -8.77 -2.51 22.76
CA GLY A 42 -8.77 -2.94 21.38
C GLY A 42 -8.22 -4.35 21.20
N ALA A 43 -8.86 -5.17 20.36
CA ALA A 43 -8.44 -6.55 20.10
C ALA A 43 -7.06 -6.66 19.41
N ALA A 44 -6.53 -5.57 18.87
CA ALA A 44 -5.25 -5.56 18.18
C ALA A 44 -4.28 -4.60 18.87
N ARG A 45 -3.11 -5.12 19.25
CA ARG A 45 -1.93 -4.30 19.57
C ARG A 45 -1.59 -3.53 18.29
N ARG A 46 -2.00 -2.26 18.22
CA ARG A 46 -1.75 -1.43 17.04
C ARG A 46 -0.22 -1.30 16.90
N GLY A 47 0.32 -1.93 15.87
CA GLY A 47 1.76 -1.86 15.56
C GLY A 47 2.16 -0.42 15.23
N PRO A 48 3.47 -0.10 15.25
CA PRO A 48 3.93 1.17 14.72
C PRO A 48 3.39 1.32 13.29
N GLY A 49 2.88 2.51 12.96
CA GLY A 49 2.52 2.84 11.59
C GLY A 49 3.71 2.57 10.67
N LEU A 50 3.44 2.14 9.44
CA LEU A 50 4.50 1.79 8.49
C LEU A 50 5.22 3.07 8.05
N GLU A 51 6.53 3.14 8.27
CA GLU A 51 7.32 4.29 7.89
C GLU A 51 7.46 4.35 6.36
N ASN A 52 7.65 5.56 5.82
CA ASN A 52 7.74 5.74 4.36
C ASN A 52 8.81 4.84 3.73
N ARG A 53 9.95 4.67 4.40
CA ARG A 53 11.02 3.78 3.94
C ARG A 53 10.56 2.33 3.83
N GLU A 54 9.75 1.86 4.78
CA GLU A 54 9.26 0.48 4.80
C GLU A 54 8.20 0.26 3.71
N ILE A 55 7.32 1.25 3.49
CA ILE A 55 6.38 1.26 2.36
C ILE A 55 7.12 1.11 1.03
N LEU A 56 8.16 1.93 0.80
CA LEU A 56 8.94 1.89 -0.44
C LEU A 56 9.61 0.51 -0.68
N VAL A 57 10.07 -0.14 0.38
CA VAL A 57 10.67 -1.48 0.29
C VAL A 57 9.61 -2.53 -0.06
N LEU A 58 8.43 -2.47 0.56
CA LEU A 58 7.34 -3.42 0.30
C LEU A 58 6.77 -3.33 -1.13
N PHE A 59 6.79 -2.12 -1.70
CA PHE A 59 6.25 -1.85 -3.03
C PHE A 59 7.35 -1.50 -4.07
N ASN A 60 8.57 -1.98 -3.86
CA ASN A 60 9.74 -1.66 -4.70
C ASN A 60 9.58 -1.98 -6.20
N ASP A 61 8.79 -2.98 -6.54
CA ASP A 61 8.48 -3.39 -7.92
C ASP A 61 7.49 -2.44 -8.62
N LEU A 62 6.91 -1.47 -7.90
CA LEU A 62 5.90 -0.55 -8.42
C LEU A 62 6.45 0.87 -8.53
N ARG A 63 6.04 1.56 -9.58
CA ARG A 63 6.31 2.98 -9.76
C ARG A 63 5.33 3.78 -8.92
N ILE A 64 5.82 4.78 -8.19
CA ILE A 64 4.94 5.72 -7.47
C ILE A 64 4.49 6.78 -8.46
N VAL A 65 3.18 6.88 -8.64
CA VAL A 65 2.55 7.90 -9.48
C VAL A 65 2.25 9.14 -8.63
N GLU A 66 1.69 8.92 -7.44
CA GLU A 66 1.28 10.00 -6.54
C GLU A 66 1.41 9.58 -5.07
N SER A 67 1.71 10.54 -4.20
CA SER A 67 1.78 10.35 -2.75
C SER A 67 1.36 11.63 -2.04
N VAL A 68 0.28 11.56 -1.28
CA VAL A 68 -0.31 12.71 -0.57
C VAL A 68 -0.44 12.36 0.91
N MET A 69 -0.08 13.31 1.78
CA MET A 69 -0.34 13.22 3.21
C MET A 69 -1.62 13.98 3.54
N LEU A 70 -2.63 13.26 4.04
CA LEU A 70 -3.89 13.85 4.46
C LEU A 70 -3.75 14.50 5.85
N PRO A 71 -4.58 15.51 6.16
CA PRO A 71 -4.62 16.13 7.50
C PRO A 71 -4.90 15.15 8.64
N SER A 72 -5.54 14.01 8.34
CA SER A 72 -5.78 12.92 9.28
C SER A 72 -4.53 12.12 9.67
N GLY A 73 -3.36 12.45 9.10
CA GLY A 73 -2.13 11.66 9.27
C GLY A 73 -2.11 10.37 8.44
N ILE A 74 -3.05 10.21 7.50
CA ILE A 74 -3.08 9.09 6.56
C ILE A 74 -2.31 9.49 5.30
N ARG A 75 -1.39 8.65 4.86
CA ARG A 75 -0.74 8.75 3.56
C ARG A 75 -1.52 7.98 2.53
N GLU A 76 -1.98 8.67 1.50
CA GLU A 76 -2.54 8.09 0.28
C GLU A 76 -1.44 7.94 -0.77
N MET A 77 -1.31 6.76 -1.37
CA MET A 77 -0.31 6.49 -2.41
C MET A 77 -0.94 5.77 -3.60
N LEU A 78 -0.63 6.26 -4.79
CA LEU A 78 -0.96 5.63 -6.05
C LEU A 78 0.30 5.01 -6.65
N PHE A 79 0.25 3.70 -6.85
CA PHE A 79 1.30 2.92 -7.47
C PHE A 79 0.86 2.42 -8.85
N GLU A 80 1.80 2.25 -9.75
CA GLU A 80 1.59 1.63 -11.06
C GLU A 80 2.59 0.50 -11.24
N LYS A 81 2.11 -0.66 -11.71
CA LYS A 81 3.00 -1.73 -12.15
C LYS A 81 3.53 -1.38 -13.54
N PRO A 82 4.86 -1.23 -13.73
CA PRO A 82 5.40 -0.88 -15.03
C PRO A 82 5.00 -1.94 -16.08
N LEU A 83 4.76 -1.49 -17.31
CA LEU A 83 4.66 -2.38 -18.45
C LEU A 83 5.99 -3.14 -18.52
N ARG A 84 5.93 -4.47 -18.51
CA ARG A 84 7.10 -5.27 -18.90
C ARG A 84 7.32 -4.98 -20.37
N VAL A 85 8.17 -4.01 -20.67
CA VAL A 85 8.79 -3.95 -21.99
C VAL A 85 9.63 -5.21 -22.03
N SER A 86 9.18 -6.23 -22.76
CA SER A 86 10.10 -7.28 -23.18
C SER A 86 11.15 -6.55 -24.00
N GLU A 87 12.33 -6.33 -23.43
CA GLU A 87 13.49 -6.01 -24.22
C GLU A 87 13.61 -7.14 -25.24
N GLY A 88 13.26 -6.84 -26.49
CA GLY A 88 13.55 -7.73 -27.61
C GLY A 88 15.04 -7.99 -27.58
N GLY A 89 15.41 -9.26 -27.54
CA GLY A 89 16.80 -9.69 -27.61
C GLY A 89 17.51 -9.07 -28.83
N PRO A 90 18.84 -8.93 -28.77
CA PRO A 90 19.61 -8.30 -29.84
C PRO A 90 19.34 -9.01 -31.17
N PRO A 91 19.25 -8.29 -32.31
CA PRO A 91 19.18 -8.92 -33.62
C PRO A 91 20.44 -9.77 -33.80
N ASP A 92 20.22 -11.05 -34.05
CA ASP A 92 21.24 -12.07 -34.25
C ASP A 92 22.07 -11.72 -35.50
N ALA A 93 23.18 -11.02 -35.31
CA ALA A 93 24.10 -10.60 -36.38
C ALA A 93 25.05 -11.74 -36.79
N ARG A 94 24.51 -12.94 -37.02
CA ARG A 94 25.24 -14.13 -37.47
C ARG A 94 24.45 -14.96 -38.49
N ALA A 95 23.97 -14.31 -39.53
CA ALA A 95 23.79 -14.94 -40.83
C ALA A 95 24.34 -13.98 -41.88
N GLU A 96 24.94 -14.52 -42.95
CA GLU A 96 25.60 -13.78 -44.05
C GLU A 96 27.08 -13.42 -43.82
N ARG A 97 27.94 -14.44 -43.75
CA ARG A 97 29.22 -14.46 -44.49
C ARG A 97 29.57 -15.91 -44.84
N SER A 98 28.86 -16.48 -45.82
CA SER A 98 29.31 -17.65 -46.56
C SER A 98 28.57 -17.74 -47.90
N THR A 99 29.02 -16.95 -48.87
CA THR A 99 28.93 -17.28 -50.31
C THR A 99 29.78 -16.29 -51.10
N ALA A 100 30.47 -16.84 -52.10
CA ALA A 100 31.39 -16.26 -53.08
C ALA A 100 32.82 -15.99 -52.58
#